data_AF-A0A5B7EPG4-F1
#
_entry.id   AF-A0A5B7EPG4-F1
#
_cell.length_a   1.000
_cell.length_b   1.000
_cell.length_c   1.000
_cell.angle_alpha   90.00
_cell.angle_beta   90.00
_cell.angle_gamma   90.00
#
_symmetry.space_group_name_H-M   'P 1'
#
loop_
_entity.id
_entity.type
_entity.pdbx_description
1 polymer ?
#
loop_
_entity_poly.entity_id
_entity_poly.type
_entity_poly.pdbx_seq_one_letter_code
_entity_poly.pdbx_strand_id
1 'polypeptide(L)'
;MLSSLENYYWRYTSASELVNMILAFVETRAVQVFQSADFLQLSESMVNMMMARNLEVAEITKFEAMLAWAKNRVKVKGASKADSRVEFRCIMERLTRELKLYRISPQDLIKIVLPSKAIKNERILETLMFQANSGMYRINDSYLEACQQRLQKQDSKFSEWESFDYGL
;
A
#
# COMPACT_ATOMS: atom_id res chain seq x y z
N MET A 1 -34.67 -22.75 -29.27
CA MET A 1 -33.47 -23.22 -28.54
C MET A 1 -32.22 -22.44 -28.98
N LEU A 2 -31.87 -22.44 -30.28
CA LEU A 2 -30.75 -21.65 -30.82
C LEU A 2 -30.89 -20.13 -30.59
N SER A 3 -32.08 -19.57 -30.80
CA SER A 3 -32.35 -18.14 -30.56
C SER A 3 -32.15 -17.72 -29.10
N SER A 4 -32.47 -18.58 -28.14
CA SER A 4 -32.23 -18.30 -26.71
C SER A 4 -30.74 -18.32 -26.37
N LEU A 5 -29.99 -19.23 -27.00
CA LEU A 5 -28.55 -19.35 -26.81
C LEU A 5 -27.79 -18.17 -27.42
N GLU A 6 -28.19 -17.73 -28.62
CA GLU A 6 -27.66 -16.53 -29.27
C GLU A 6 -27.91 -15.27 -28.44
N ASN A 7 -29.12 -15.10 -27.90
CA ASN A 7 -29.43 -13.96 -27.02
C ASN A 7 -28.59 -13.97 -25.74
N TYR A 8 -28.35 -15.15 -25.15
CA TYR A 8 -27.50 -15.28 -23.98
C TYR A 8 -26.04 -14.91 -24.31
N TYR A 9 -25.54 -15.38 -25.45
CA TYR A 9 -24.21 -15.06 -25.94
C TYR A 9 -24.04 -13.54 -26.14
N TRP A 10 -24.96 -12.88 -26.84
CA TRP A 10 -24.89 -11.43 -27.05
C TRP A 10 -24.90 -10.64 -25.73
N ARG A 11 -25.79 -10.99 -24.80
CA ARG A 11 -25.84 -10.33 -23.48
C ARG A 11 -24.55 -10.51 -22.70
N TYR A 12 -23.99 -11.72 -22.72
CA TYR A 12 -22.72 -12.01 -22.05
C TYR A 12 -21.57 -11.21 -22.67
N THR A 13 -21.45 -11.22 -24.00
CA THR A 13 -20.41 -10.48 -24.72
C THR A 13 -20.52 -8.99 -24.46
N SER A 14 -21.71 -8.40 -24.61
CA SER A 14 -21.92 -6.97 -24.34
C SER A 14 -21.63 -6.61 -22.87
N ALA A 15 -22.03 -7.45 -21.91
CA ALA A 15 -21.72 -7.21 -20.51
C ALA A 15 -20.21 -7.30 -20.23
N SER A 16 -19.51 -8.24 -20.85
CA SER A 16 -18.06 -8.39 -20.73
C SER A 16 -17.31 -7.17 -21.30
N GLU A 17 -17.72 -6.69 -22.48
CA GLU A 17 -17.18 -5.48 -23.09
C GLU A 17 -17.43 -4.25 -22.21
N LEU A 18 -18.63 -4.11 -21.65
CA LEU A 18 -18.96 -3.02 -20.75
C LEU A 18 -18.08 -3.04 -19.49
N VAL A 19 -17.87 -4.20 -18.87
CA VAL A 19 -16.98 -4.34 -17.71
C VAL A 19 -15.56 -3.93 -18.09
N ASN A 20 -15.06 -4.34 -19.25
CA ASN A 20 -13.72 -3.96 -19.71
C ASN A 20 -13.61 -2.44 -19.93
N MET A 21 -14.63 -1.80 -20.50
CA MET A 21 -14.67 -0.35 -20.65
C MET A 21 -14.67 0.38 -19.30
N ILE A 22 -15.44 -0.11 -18.33
CA ILE A 22 -15.45 0.44 -16.96
C ILE A 22 -14.08 0.28 -16.31
N LEU A 23 -13.43 -0.88 -16.44
CA LEU A 23 -12.10 -1.10 -15.88
C LEU A 23 -11.04 -0.19 -16.51
N ALA A 24 -11.10 0.04 -17.82
CA ALA A 24 -10.22 0.99 -18.52
C ALA A 24 -10.46 2.44 -18.04
N PHE A 25 -11.71 2.81 -17.78
CA PHE A 25 -12.03 4.11 -17.17
C PHE A 25 -11.44 4.24 -15.76
N VAL A 26 -11.51 3.19 -14.95
CA VAL A 26 -10.94 3.16 -13.60
C VAL A 26 -9.41 3.33 -13.63
N GLU A 27 -8.70 2.80 -14.63
CA GLU A 27 -7.23 2.91 -14.72
C GLU A 27 -6.74 4.35 -14.67
N THR A 28 -7.45 5.27 -15.34
CA THR A 28 -7.08 6.70 -15.42
C THR A 28 -7.68 7.55 -14.29
N ARG A 29 -8.68 7.05 -13.56
CA ARG A 29 -9.44 7.81 -12.54
C ARG A 29 -9.50 7.13 -11.18
N ALA A 30 -8.60 6.20 -10.91
CA ALA A 30 -8.61 5.37 -9.71
C ALA A 30 -8.72 6.18 -8.40
N VAL A 31 -8.04 7.33 -8.29
CA VAL A 31 -8.13 8.19 -7.10
C VAL A 31 -9.56 8.62 -6.80
N GLN A 32 -10.30 9.07 -7.82
CA GLN A 32 -11.69 9.53 -7.68
C GLN A 32 -12.60 8.37 -7.28
N VAL A 33 -12.36 7.19 -7.86
CA VAL A 33 -13.13 5.99 -7.57
C VAL A 33 -12.90 5.54 -6.12
N PHE A 34 -11.66 5.54 -5.64
CA PHE A 34 -11.33 5.13 -4.27
C PHE A 34 -11.88 6.08 -3.20
N GLN A 35 -12.12 7.35 -3.54
CA GLN A 35 -12.75 8.32 -2.66
C GLN A 35 -14.27 8.17 -2.58
N SER A 36 -14.90 7.48 -3.52
CA SER A 36 -16.36 7.27 -3.50
C SER A 36 -16.77 6.27 -2.41
N ALA A 37 -17.88 6.55 -1.73
CA ALA A 37 -18.47 5.61 -0.78
C ALA A 37 -18.93 4.30 -1.46
N ASP A 38 -19.29 4.37 -2.75
CA ASP A 38 -19.75 3.21 -3.52
C ASP A 38 -18.64 2.18 -3.72
N PHE A 39 -17.38 2.62 -3.76
CA PHE A 39 -16.23 1.71 -3.84
C PHE A 39 -16.19 0.74 -2.65
N LEU A 40 -16.55 1.22 -1.44
CA LEU A 40 -16.57 0.39 -0.23
C LEU A 40 -17.66 -0.68 -0.23
N GLN A 41 -18.64 -0.58 -1.15
CA GLN A 41 -19.73 -1.54 -1.30
C GLN A 41 -19.42 -2.63 -2.35
N LEU A 42 -18.44 -2.40 -3.23
CA LEU A 42 -18.04 -3.34 -4.29
C LEU A 42 -17.61 -4.69 -3.74
N SER A 43 -17.99 -5.77 -4.42
CA SER A 43 -17.60 -7.14 -4.07
C SER A 43 -16.08 -7.32 -4.09
N GLU A 44 -15.59 -8.32 -3.35
CA GLU A 44 -14.15 -8.58 -3.29
C GLU A 44 -13.55 -8.90 -4.65
N SER A 45 -14.27 -9.67 -5.47
CA SER A 45 -13.82 -10.03 -6.83
C SER A 45 -13.63 -8.77 -7.68
N MET A 46 -14.54 -7.80 -7.59
CA MET A 46 -14.43 -6.54 -8.32
C MET A 46 -13.22 -5.73 -7.85
N VAL A 47 -13.01 -5.62 -6.53
CA VAL A 47 -11.84 -4.91 -5.99
C VAL A 47 -10.54 -5.59 -6.41
N ASN A 48 -10.45 -6.92 -6.34
CA ASN A 48 -9.28 -7.66 -6.84
C ASN A 48 -9.04 -7.38 -8.34
N MET A 49 -10.09 -7.45 -9.17
CA MET A 49 -9.98 -7.15 -10.60
C MET A 49 -9.49 -5.73 -10.85
N MET A 50 -10.00 -4.73 -10.11
CA MET A 50 -9.55 -3.35 -10.25
C MET A 50 -8.09 -3.18 -9.80
N MET A 51 -7.71 -3.77 -8.67
CA MET A 51 -6.38 -3.60 -8.08
C MET A 51 -5.26 -4.32 -8.83
N ALA A 52 -5.58 -5.44 -9.50
CA ALA A 52 -4.64 -6.18 -10.34
C ALA A 52 -4.24 -5.42 -11.62
N ARG A 53 -4.92 -4.33 -11.95
CA ARG A 53 -4.64 -3.52 -13.14
C ARG A 53 -3.52 -2.51 -12.91
N ASN A 54 -2.96 -2.02 -14.01
CA ASN A 54 -1.96 -0.96 -14.00
C ASN A 54 -2.63 0.40 -13.89
N LEU A 55 -3.21 0.68 -12.71
CA LEU A 55 -3.82 1.98 -12.42
C LEU A 55 -2.76 3.10 -12.41
N GLU A 56 -3.10 4.28 -12.90
CA GLU A 56 -2.25 5.48 -12.94
C GLU A 56 -2.16 6.17 -11.56
N VAL A 57 -1.87 5.40 -10.52
CA VAL A 57 -1.75 5.86 -9.14
C VAL A 57 -0.57 5.20 -8.44
N ALA A 58 -0.06 5.86 -7.39
CA ALA A 58 0.99 5.29 -6.57
C ALA A 58 0.51 3.99 -5.88
N GLU A 59 1.41 3.02 -5.73
CA GLU A 59 1.09 1.75 -5.08
C GLU A 59 0.68 1.93 -3.61
N ILE A 60 1.15 2.99 -2.95
CA ILE A 60 0.68 3.34 -1.60
C ILE A 60 -0.80 3.69 -1.58
N THR A 61 -1.29 4.42 -2.58
CA THR A 61 -2.71 4.78 -2.70
C THR A 61 -3.58 3.55 -2.92
N LYS A 62 -3.11 2.57 -3.72
CA LYS A 62 -3.79 1.28 -3.86
C LYS A 62 -3.88 0.55 -2.51
N PHE A 63 -2.77 0.51 -1.78
CA PHE A 63 -2.72 -0.13 -0.46
C PHE A 63 -3.70 0.52 0.52
N GLU A 64 -3.75 1.85 0.58
CA GLU A 64 -4.68 2.58 1.45
C GLU A 64 -6.14 2.33 1.08
N ALA A 65 -6.47 2.28 -0.22
CA ALA A 65 -7.80 1.94 -0.70
C ALA A 65 -8.19 0.50 -0.34
N MET A 66 -7.29 -0.47 -0.52
CA MET A 66 -7.49 -1.86 -0.07
C MET A 66 -7.73 -1.93 1.44
N LEU A 67 -6.93 -1.19 2.22
CA LEU A 67 -7.02 -1.13 3.67
C LEU A 67 -8.36 -0.55 4.13
N ALA A 68 -8.81 0.54 3.52
CA ALA A 68 -10.10 1.16 3.80
C ALA A 68 -11.25 0.20 3.48
N TRP A 69 -11.20 -0.44 2.30
CA TRP A 69 -12.21 -1.41 1.88
C TRP A 69 -12.27 -2.63 2.81
N ALA A 70 -11.12 -3.22 3.16
CA ALA A 70 -11.05 -4.38 4.04
C ALA A 70 -11.57 -4.07 5.46
N LYS A 71 -11.23 -2.90 6.01
CA LYS A 71 -11.78 -2.42 7.29
C LYS A 71 -13.29 -2.28 7.24
N ASN A 72 -13.83 -1.70 6.15
CA ASN A 72 -15.28 -1.57 5.97
C ASN A 72 -15.96 -2.94 5.91
N ARG A 73 -15.40 -3.89 5.16
CA ARG A 73 -15.98 -5.24 5.01
C ARG A 73 -16.10 -5.99 6.32
N VAL A 74 -15.04 -5.97 7.13
CA VAL A 74 -15.04 -6.63 8.43
C VAL A 74 -16.01 -5.96 9.39
N LYS A 75 -16.12 -4.62 9.34
CA LYS A 75 -17.08 -3.87 10.16
C LYS A 75 -18.54 -4.21 9.81
N VAL A 76 -18.87 -4.30 8.52
CA VAL A 76 -20.24 -4.58 8.05
C VAL A 76 -20.68 -6.01 8.40
N LYS A 77 -19.75 -6.97 8.39
CA LYS A 77 -20.06 -8.40 8.63
C LYS A 77 -20.39 -8.73 10.09
N GLY A 78 -20.08 -7.84 11.05
CA GLY A 78 -20.55 -7.94 12.44
C GLY A 78 -20.05 -9.16 13.24
N ALA A 79 -18.94 -9.78 12.82
CA ALA A 79 -18.39 -10.98 13.46
C ALA A 79 -17.71 -10.68 14.81
N SER A 80 -17.42 -11.72 15.59
CA SER A 80 -16.62 -11.62 16.82
C SER A 80 -15.28 -10.92 16.55
N LYS A 81 -14.72 -10.24 17.57
CA LYS A 81 -13.44 -9.50 17.44
C LYS A 81 -12.27 -10.38 17.00
N ALA A 82 -12.27 -11.67 17.39
CA ALA A 82 -11.23 -12.61 17.00
C ALA A 82 -11.35 -12.99 15.52
N ASP A 83 -12.55 -13.36 15.08
CA ASP A 83 -12.85 -13.73 13.69
C ASP A 83 -12.60 -12.56 12.75
N SER A 84 -12.99 -11.35 13.15
CA SER A 84 -12.76 -10.11 12.42
C SER A 84 -11.28 -9.86 12.08
N ARG A 85 -10.35 -10.20 12.98
CA ARG A 85 -8.90 -10.04 12.75
C ARG A 85 -8.35 -11.10 11.80
N VAL A 86 -8.87 -12.32 11.86
CA VAL A 86 -8.48 -13.40 10.95
C VAL A 86 -8.98 -13.08 9.55
N GLU A 87 -10.26 -12.72 9.41
CA GLU A 87 -10.86 -12.34 8.14
C GLU A 87 -10.15 -11.14 7.51
N PHE A 88 -9.86 -10.09 8.30
CA PHE A 88 -9.10 -8.94 7.84
C PHE A 88 -7.76 -9.35 7.21
N ARG A 89 -7.00 -10.22 7.89
CA ARG A 89 -5.71 -10.71 7.38
C ARG A 89 -5.88 -11.52 6.10
N CYS A 90 -6.85 -12.44 6.05
CA CYS A 90 -7.12 -13.25 4.86
C CYS A 90 -7.56 -12.40 3.66
N ILE A 91 -8.33 -11.33 3.88
CA ILE A 91 -8.70 -10.37 2.83
C ILE A 91 -7.47 -9.62 2.35
N MET A 92 -6.69 -9.04 3.26
CA MET A 92 -5.50 -8.26 2.89
C MET A 92 -4.43 -9.11 2.21
N GLU A 93 -4.23 -10.37 2.61
CA GLU A 93 -3.31 -11.29 1.96
C GLU A 93 -3.70 -11.54 0.49
N ARG A 94 -5.00 -11.65 0.20
CA ARG A 94 -5.51 -11.79 -1.17
C ARG A 94 -5.40 -10.50 -1.98
N LEU A 95 -5.85 -9.37 -1.43
CA LEU A 95 -5.81 -8.06 -2.11
C LEU A 95 -4.37 -7.62 -2.44
N THR A 96 -3.43 -7.84 -1.53
CA THR A 96 -2.05 -7.36 -1.66
C THR A 96 -1.14 -8.31 -2.43
N ARG A 97 -1.67 -9.41 -3.00
CA ARG A 97 -0.87 -10.40 -3.74
C ARG A 97 -0.15 -9.77 -4.94
N GLU A 98 -0.88 -8.98 -5.73
CA GLU A 98 -0.37 -8.31 -6.94
C GLU A 98 0.19 -6.91 -6.67
N LEU A 99 0.17 -6.46 -5.40
CA LEU A 99 0.67 -5.15 -4.99
C LEU A 99 2.19 -5.10 -5.11
N LYS A 100 2.71 -4.12 -5.85
CA LYS A 100 4.15 -3.96 -6.09
C LYS A 100 4.79 -3.21 -4.92
N LEU A 101 4.95 -3.91 -3.79
CA LEU A 101 5.48 -3.33 -2.53
C LEU A 101 6.81 -2.60 -2.70
N TYR A 102 7.69 -3.09 -3.58
CA TYR A 102 8.97 -2.46 -3.87
C TYR A 102 8.86 -1.04 -4.47
N ARG A 103 7.69 -0.66 -5.00
CA ARG A 103 7.40 0.70 -5.48
C ARG A 103 6.83 1.63 -4.40
N ILE A 104 6.52 1.12 -3.21
CA ILE A 104 6.14 1.95 -2.05
C ILE A 104 7.42 2.45 -1.38
N SER A 105 7.46 3.71 -0.97
CA SER A 105 8.65 4.27 -0.33
C SER A 105 8.96 3.56 1.00
N PRO A 106 10.23 3.42 1.40
CA PRO A 106 10.60 2.86 2.70
C PRO A 106 9.90 3.58 3.86
N GLN A 107 9.71 4.91 3.74
CA GLN A 107 9.04 5.70 4.75
C GLN A 107 7.56 5.34 4.88
N ASP A 108 6.85 5.16 3.76
CA ASP A 108 5.44 4.77 3.77
C ASP A 108 5.26 3.31 4.21
N LEU A 109 6.20 2.42 3.86
CA LEU A 109 6.22 1.06 4.38
C LEU A 109 6.28 1.04 5.91
N ILE A 110 7.12 1.89 6.53
CA ILE A 110 7.28 1.96 7.99
C ILE A 110 6.13 2.71 8.66
N LYS A 111 5.66 3.82 8.07
CA LYS A 111 4.65 4.70 8.69
C LYS A 111 3.22 4.22 8.49
N ILE A 112 2.92 3.58 7.36
CA ILE A 112 1.53 3.26 6.94
C ILE A 112 1.34 1.74 6.90
N VAL A 113 2.20 1.02 6.16
CA VAL A 113 2.01 -0.41 5.91
C VAL A 113 2.28 -1.26 7.16
N LEU A 114 3.42 -1.07 7.82
CA LEU A 114 3.82 -1.84 9.00
C LEU A 114 2.81 -1.72 10.16
N PRO A 115 2.35 -0.52 10.57
CA PRO A 115 1.44 -0.38 11.71
C PRO A 115 0.04 -0.96 11.42
N SER A 116 -0.35 -1.07 10.15
CA SER A 116 -1.64 -1.64 9.74
C SER A 116 -1.78 -3.13 10.05
N LYS A 117 -0.66 -3.85 10.20
CA LYS A 117 -0.60 -5.32 10.38
C LYS A 117 -1.32 -6.11 9.26
N ALA A 118 -1.48 -5.48 8.08
CA ALA A 118 -2.13 -6.09 6.93
C ALA A 118 -1.20 -7.02 6.14
N ILE A 119 0.11 -6.79 6.21
CA ILE A 119 1.14 -7.56 5.51
C ILE A 119 2.10 -8.12 6.56
N LYS A 120 2.58 -9.36 6.33
CA LYS A 120 3.56 -10.02 7.22
C LYS A 120 4.85 -9.20 7.27
N ASN A 121 5.42 -9.06 8.47
CA ASN A 121 6.65 -8.30 8.69
C ASN A 121 7.81 -8.82 7.83
N GLU A 122 7.92 -10.13 7.64
CA GLU A 122 8.92 -10.77 6.77
C GLU A 122 8.90 -10.21 5.35
N ARG A 123 7.72 -10.15 4.72
CA ARG A 123 7.55 -9.61 3.36
C ARG A 123 7.92 -8.12 3.29
N ILE A 124 7.64 -7.35 4.34
CA ILE A 124 8.03 -5.93 4.42
C ILE A 124 9.56 -5.81 4.53
N LEU A 125 10.20 -6.61 5.38
CA LEU A 125 11.66 -6.63 5.57
C LEU A 125 12.38 -7.05 4.27
N GLU A 126 11.92 -8.11 3.61
CA GLU A 126 12.43 -8.53 2.30
C GLU A 126 12.35 -7.41 1.26
N THR A 127 11.23 -6.68 1.25
CA THR A 127 11.03 -5.53 0.35
C THR A 127 12.04 -4.41 0.66
N LEU A 128 12.24 -4.08 1.93
CA LEU A 128 13.20 -3.05 2.35
C LEU A 128 14.64 -3.44 2.01
N MET A 129 15.02 -4.71 2.22
CA MET A 129 16.32 -5.24 1.82
C MET A 129 16.51 -5.14 0.30
N PHE A 130 15.51 -5.52 -0.48
CA PHE A 130 15.55 -5.38 -1.94
C PHE A 130 15.72 -3.92 -2.38
N GLN A 131 15.00 -2.99 -1.76
CA GLN A 131 15.11 -1.55 -2.05
C GLN A 131 16.50 -0.98 -1.72
N ALA A 132 17.10 -1.43 -0.60
CA ALA A 132 18.46 -1.06 -0.22
C ALA A 132 19.50 -1.60 -1.22
N ASN A 133 19.39 -2.88 -1.59
CA ASN A 133 20.34 -3.55 -2.49
C ASN A 133 20.28 -3.04 -3.93
N SER A 134 19.11 -2.60 -4.38
CA SER A 134 18.90 -2.05 -5.73
C SER A 134 19.29 -0.58 -5.85
N GLY A 135 19.54 0.12 -4.74
CA GLY A 135 19.80 1.56 -4.74
C GLY A 135 18.62 2.41 -5.22
N MET A 136 17.39 1.85 -5.26
CA MET A 136 16.18 2.54 -5.70
C MET A 136 15.87 3.79 -4.86
N TYR A 137 16.20 3.73 -3.57
CA TYR A 137 16.04 4.84 -2.64
C TYR A 137 17.42 5.13 -2.05
N ARG A 138 18.18 6.00 -2.74
CA ARG A 138 19.45 6.49 -2.19
C ARG A 138 19.14 7.34 -0.95
N ILE A 139 19.87 7.08 0.12
CA ILE A 139 19.94 8.01 1.25
C ILE A 139 20.49 9.32 0.68
N ASN A 140 19.76 10.42 0.87
CA ASN A 140 20.27 11.73 0.46
C ASN A 140 21.48 12.02 1.34
N ASP A 141 22.69 12.02 0.77
CA ASP A 141 23.95 12.20 1.51
C ASP A 141 23.93 13.48 2.37
N SER A 142 23.19 14.50 1.93
CA SER A 142 22.94 15.74 2.69
C SER A 142 22.35 15.51 4.09
N TYR A 143 21.55 14.47 4.29
CA TYR A 143 20.98 14.13 5.60
C TYR A 143 21.98 13.41 6.50
N LEU A 144 22.85 12.56 5.92
CA LEU A 144 23.96 11.93 6.63
C LEU A 144 24.99 12.99 7.05
N GLU A 145 25.34 13.90 6.15
CA GLU A 145 26.22 15.04 6.45
C GLU A 145 25.62 15.94 7.54
N ALA A 146 24.32 16.24 7.50
CA ALA A 146 23.66 17.03 8.54
C ALA A 146 23.59 16.31 9.90
N CYS A 147 23.51 14.98 9.92
CA CYS A 147 23.62 14.19 11.15
C CYS A 147 25.08 14.15 11.66
N GLN A 148 26.05 14.00 10.77
CA GLN A 148 27.48 13.99 11.08
C GLN A 148 27.93 15.35 11.62
N GLN A 149 27.48 16.45 11.04
CA GLN A 149 27.73 17.80 11.55
C GLN A 149 27.09 18.03 12.92
N ARG A 150 25.91 17.44 13.20
CA ARG A 150 25.27 17.53 14.52
C ARG A 150 26.03 16.73 15.58
N LEU A 151 26.55 15.56 15.24
CA LEU A 151 27.43 14.75 16.09
C LEU A 151 28.76 15.47 16.37
N GLN A 152 29.44 15.99 15.35
CA GLN A 152 30.68 16.76 15.53
C GLN A 152 30.47 18.03 16.40
N LYS A 153 29.31 18.69 16.30
CA LYS A 153 28.95 19.82 17.16
C LYS A 153 28.64 19.42 18.60
N GLN A 154 28.30 18.16 18.87
CA GLN A 154 28.17 17.65 20.24
C GLN A 154 29.53 17.26 20.82
N ASP A 155 30.39 16.61 20.04
CA ASP A 155 31.74 16.23 20.50
C ASP A 155 32.62 17.46 20.78
N SER A 156 32.50 18.52 19.96
CA SER A 156 33.22 19.79 20.21
C SER A 156 32.76 20.51 21.47
N LYS A 157 31.45 20.44 21.81
CA LYS A 157 30.92 20.97 23.08
C LYS A 157 31.36 20.15 24.29
N PHE A 158 31.57 18.85 24.12
CA PHE A 158 32.10 17.99 25.18
C PHE A 158 33.60 18.27 25.40
N SER A 159 34.38 18.50 24.34
CA SER A 159 35.80 18.87 24.46
C SER A 159 36.05 20.27 25.04
N GLU A 160 35.11 21.22 24.89
CA GLU A 160 35.19 22.53 25.56
C GLU A 160 35.04 22.42 27.08
N TRP A 161 34.28 21.44 27.58
CA TRP A 161 34.11 21.21 29.03
C TRP A 161 35.31 20.53 29.68
N GLU A 162 36.02 19.65 28.95
CA GLU A 162 37.26 19.02 29.45
C GLU A 162 38.50 19.94 29.34
N SER A 163 38.44 21.00 28.53
CA SER A 163 39.57 21.94 28.37
C SER A 163 39.60 23.07 29.41
N PHE A 164 38.60 23.17 30.29
CA PHE A 164 38.55 24.22 31.33
C PHE A 164 39.21 23.82 32.66
N ASP A 165 39.81 22.63 32.74
CA ASP A 165 40.38 22.10 33.98
C ASP A 165 41.90 21.87 33.88
N TYR A 166 42.65 22.90 33.47
CA TYR A 166 44.09 23.01 33.73
C TYR A 166 44.51 24.49 33.75
N GLY A 167 44.61 25.07 34.95
CA GLY A 167 45.32 26.35 35.13
C GLY A 167 45.02 27.14 36.40
N LEU A 168 45.72 26.77 37.49
CA LEU A 168 46.07 27.55 38.70
C LEU A 168 44.95 27.90 39.71
#